data_AF-A0A093YZI2-F1
#
_entry.id   AF-A0A093YZI2-F1
#
_cell.length_a   1.000
_cell.length_b   1.000
_cell.length_c   1.000
_cell.angle_alpha   90.00
_cell.angle_beta   90.00
_cell.angle_gamma   90.00
#
_symmetry.space_group_name_H-M   'P 1'
#
loop_
_entity.id
_entity.type
_entity.pdbx_description
1 polymer ?
#
loop_
_entity_poly.entity_id
_entity_poly.type
_entity_poly.pdbx_seq_one_letter_code
_entity_poly.pdbx_strand_id
1 'polypeptide(L)'
;MPEEIVNNAGARHQPLSEATALSAQWSSHLSKSFDHQQVPIPPPSHKSASTGKMSGKEATIFIVDQGASMGRKSNGRNESDLDFAMRYVWDSLATIMITGRTTLTVGIVGFRTDDTNNALEGEEGYNNISIMQPLGPIKVPDLKRLQKSIKPSGTDAGDAVSAVIIAIDMMERFTKKLKYARKIVLVTNGTGMMDSDDLDETSAKLNEDGIELVVLGVDFDDLEFGFKEEDKDSVKVA
;
A
#
# COMPACT_ATOMS: atom_id res chain seq x y z
N MET A 1 -36.42 -21.43 36.11
CA MET A 1 -36.35 -20.08 36.70
C MET A 1 -34.87 -19.74 36.88
N PRO A 2 -34.42 -18.52 36.53
CA PRO A 2 -33.71 -18.19 35.26
C PRO A 2 -32.19 -18.07 35.44
N GLU A 3 -31.38 -18.36 34.42
CA GLU A 3 -30.74 -17.42 33.46
C GLU A 3 -29.89 -16.30 34.08
N GLU A 4 -28.58 -16.33 33.82
CA GLU A 4 -27.73 -15.14 33.84
C GLU A 4 -26.85 -15.13 32.57
N ILE A 5 -27.37 -14.48 31.53
CA ILE A 5 -26.64 -14.12 30.32
C ILE A 5 -25.94 -12.79 30.62
N VAL A 6 -24.62 -12.81 30.74
CA VAL A 6 -23.83 -11.57 30.81
C VAL A 6 -23.66 -11.02 29.40
N ASN A 7 -24.49 -10.02 29.07
CA ASN A 7 -24.34 -9.17 27.90
C ASN A 7 -23.03 -8.36 28.01
N ASN A 8 -22.07 -8.60 27.11
CA ASN A 8 -20.96 -7.69 26.87
C ASN A 8 -21.19 -6.91 25.57
N ALA A 9 -22.08 -5.92 25.63
CA ALA A 9 -22.24 -4.90 24.61
C ALA A 9 -21.35 -3.71 24.96
N GLY A 10 -20.12 -3.72 24.43
CA GLY A 10 -19.10 -2.70 24.68
C GLY A 10 -18.34 -2.28 23.42
N ALA A 11 -18.97 -2.34 22.24
CA ALA A 11 -18.41 -1.71 21.04
C ALA A 11 -18.58 -0.19 21.16
N ARG A 12 -17.58 0.47 21.75
CA ARG A 12 -17.48 1.94 21.75
C ARG A 12 -17.42 2.43 20.29
N HIS A 13 -18.56 2.87 19.78
CA HIS A 13 -18.62 3.73 18.60
C HIS A 13 -17.82 5.00 18.90
N GLN A 14 -16.68 5.18 18.23
CA GLN A 14 -16.10 6.52 18.09
C GLN A 14 -17.09 7.35 17.26
N PRO A 15 -17.47 8.56 17.71
CA PRO A 15 -18.46 9.35 17.01
C PRO A 15 -17.90 9.84 15.67
N LEU A 16 -18.68 9.67 14.60
CA LEU A 16 -18.42 10.14 13.24
C LEU A 16 -17.99 11.63 13.16
N SER A 17 -18.28 12.42 14.20
CA SER A 17 -17.88 13.83 14.30
C SER A 17 -16.37 14.03 14.40
N GLU A 18 -15.62 13.15 15.07
CA GLU A 18 -14.16 13.29 15.21
C GLU A 18 -13.45 12.96 13.89
N ALA A 19 -13.90 11.93 13.17
CA ALA A 19 -13.35 11.56 11.86
C ALA A 19 -13.61 12.65 10.80
N THR A 20 -14.80 13.26 10.84
CA THR A 20 -15.17 14.37 9.95
C THR A 20 -14.38 15.63 10.27
N ALA A 21 -14.21 15.96 11.56
CA ALA A 21 -13.42 17.10 12.00
C ALA A 21 -11.93 16.93 11.63
N LEU A 22 -11.37 15.73 11.82
CA LEU A 22 -10.00 15.40 11.41
C LEU A 22 -9.83 15.50 9.89
N SER A 23 -10.80 15.07 9.10
CA SER A 23 -10.80 15.20 7.63
C SER A 23 -10.84 16.67 7.16
N ALA A 24 -11.67 17.50 7.81
CA ALA A 24 -11.69 18.95 7.53
C ALA A 24 -10.37 19.63 7.93
N GLN A 25 -9.80 19.22 9.07
CA GLN A 25 -8.51 19.70 9.53
C GLN A 25 -7.38 19.26 8.59
N TRP A 26 -7.42 18.03 8.08
CA TRP A 26 -6.51 17.48 7.07
C TRP A 26 -6.62 18.22 5.74
N SER A 27 -7.84 18.43 5.22
CA SER A 27 -8.10 19.18 4.00
C SER A 27 -7.59 20.62 4.10
N SER A 28 -7.72 21.23 5.29
CA SER A 28 -7.19 22.57 5.55
C SER A 28 -5.67 22.62 5.69
N HIS A 29 -5.05 21.54 6.20
CA HIS A 29 -3.60 21.44 6.33
C HIS A 29 -2.95 21.20 4.96
N LEU A 30 -3.55 20.33 4.15
CA LEU A 30 -3.19 20.14 2.74
C LEU A 30 -3.34 21.46 1.97
N SER A 31 -4.46 22.17 2.08
CA SER A 31 -4.63 23.45 1.38
C SER A 31 -3.62 24.54 1.78
N LYS A 32 -3.04 24.48 2.98
CA LYS A 32 -2.04 25.47 3.44
C LYS A 32 -0.60 25.10 3.08
N SER A 33 -0.34 23.82 2.81
CA SER A 33 0.96 23.32 2.35
C SER A 33 1.12 23.36 0.82
N PHE A 34 0.03 23.66 0.11
CA PHE A 34 -0.06 23.66 -1.35
C PHE A 34 -0.36 25.06 -1.89
N ASP A 35 0.67 25.90 -1.95
CA ASP A 35 0.69 27.04 -2.88
C ASP A 35 1.95 26.93 -3.74
N HIS A 36 1.98 25.92 -4.61
CA HIS A 36 2.86 25.84 -5.78
C HIS A 36 2.32 24.77 -6.75
N GLN A 37 2.44 25.06 -8.04
CA GLN A 37 1.83 24.37 -9.19
C GLN A 37 1.81 22.83 -9.05
N GLN A 38 0.62 22.28 -8.89
CA GLN A 38 0.35 20.84 -8.81
C GLN A 38 0.40 20.22 -10.22
N VAL A 39 1.19 19.16 -10.39
CA VAL A 39 0.91 18.15 -11.42
C VAL A 39 0.02 17.08 -10.76
N PRO A 40 -1.25 16.94 -11.14
CA PRO A 40 -2.13 15.94 -10.55
C PRO A 40 -1.65 14.54 -10.93
N ILE A 41 -1.54 13.65 -9.94
CA ILE A 41 -1.40 12.20 -10.18
C ILE A 41 -2.77 11.75 -10.73
N PRO A 42 -2.86 11.26 -11.98
CA PRO A 42 -4.11 10.73 -12.49
C PRO A 42 -4.50 9.49 -11.66
N PRO A 43 -5.78 9.33 -11.29
CA PRO A 43 -6.24 8.10 -10.66
C PRO A 43 -5.98 6.91 -11.59
N PRO A 44 -5.54 5.75 -11.08
CA PRO A 44 -5.30 4.57 -11.90
C PRO A 44 -6.58 4.17 -12.65
N SER A 45 -6.42 3.82 -13.93
CA SER A 45 -7.51 3.45 -14.83
C SER A 45 -8.14 2.12 -14.42
N HIS A 46 -9.30 2.17 -13.78
CA HIS A 46 -10.15 0.98 -13.63
C HIS A 46 -10.76 0.63 -14.99
N LYS A 47 -10.32 -0.46 -15.61
CA LYS A 47 -11.12 -1.12 -16.66
C LYS A 47 -12.47 -1.51 -16.06
N SER A 48 -13.54 -0.98 -16.66
CA SER A 48 -14.92 -1.30 -16.32
C SER A 48 -15.18 -2.80 -16.55
N ALA A 49 -15.26 -3.58 -15.47
CA ALA A 49 -15.90 -4.89 -15.43
C ALA A 49 -17.08 -4.83 -14.44
N SER A 50 -18.28 -5.00 -14.99
CA SER A 50 -19.61 -5.10 -14.36
C SER A 50 -19.81 -4.49 -12.97
N THR A 51 -20.56 -3.39 -12.92
CA THR A 51 -21.20 -2.84 -11.72
C THR A 51 -22.19 -3.84 -11.12
N GLY A 52 -21.68 -4.75 -10.29
CA GLY A 52 -22.46 -5.52 -9.32
C GLY A 52 -22.16 -4.97 -7.94
N LYS A 53 -23.11 -4.20 -7.37
CA LYS A 53 -23.23 -3.79 -5.95
C LYS A 53 -22.08 -4.28 -5.03
N MET A 54 -21.02 -3.50 -4.90
CA MET A 54 -19.83 -3.82 -4.08
C MET A 54 -20.12 -3.62 -2.59
N SER A 55 -20.89 -4.54 -1.99
CA SER A 55 -21.00 -4.69 -0.53
C SER A 55 -20.09 -5.80 0.02
N GLY A 56 -19.05 -6.17 -0.75
CA GLY A 56 -18.13 -7.27 -0.43
C GLY A 56 -17.08 -6.90 0.62
N LYS A 57 -16.40 -7.92 1.13
CA LYS A 57 -15.17 -7.75 1.92
C LYS A 57 -14.01 -7.50 0.97
N GLU A 58 -13.13 -6.58 1.33
CA GLU A 58 -11.97 -6.19 0.53
C GLU A 58 -10.72 -6.28 1.40
N ALA A 59 -9.67 -6.90 0.85
CA ALA A 59 -8.38 -7.03 1.48
C ALA A 59 -7.34 -6.42 0.55
N THR A 60 -6.74 -5.31 0.95
CA THR A 60 -5.70 -4.61 0.19
C THR A 60 -4.38 -4.64 0.96
N ILE A 61 -3.30 -5.06 0.33
CA ILE A 61 -1.95 -4.93 0.89
C ILE A 61 -1.17 -3.91 0.06
N PHE A 62 -0.59 -2.91 0.71
CA PHE A 62 0.37 -2.01 0.09
C PHE A 62 1.79 -2.54 0.36
N ILE A 63 2.55 -2.79 -0.71
CA ILE A 63 3.98 -3.06 -0.64
C ILE A 63 4.68 -1.75 -0.96
N VAL A 64 5.49 -1.24 -0.03
CA VAL A 64 6.13 0.08 -0.12
C VAL A 64 7.64 -0.10 -0.21
N ASP A 65 8.22 0.33 -1.32
CA ASP A 65 9.67 0.44 -1.50
C ASP A 65 10.20 1.53 -0.58
N GLN A 66 11.10 1.15 0.32
CA GLN A 66 11.78 2.08 1.24
C GLN A 66 13.27 2.17 0.93
N GLY A 67 13.73 1.73 -0.24
CA GLY A 67 15.15 1.79 -0.59
C GLY A 67 15.74 3.20 -0.49
N ALA A 68 17.04 3.30 -0.24
CA ALA A 68 17.75 4.57 -0.23
C ALA A 68 17.50 5.40 -1.51
N SER A 69 17.35 4.70 -2.65
CA SER A 69 16.96 5.28 -3.95
C SER A 69 15.61 5.99 -3.94
N MET A 70 14.65 5.59 -3.11
CA MET A 70 13.34 6.25 -2.97
C MET A 70 13.44 7.62 -2.26
N GLY A 71 14.57 7.92 -1.60
CA GLY A 71 14.85 9.23 -1.01
C GLY A 71 15.28 10.30 -2.02
N ARG A 72 15.49 9.92 -3.29
CA ARG A 72 15.84 10.86 -4.37
C ARG A 72 14.65 11.75 -4.72
N LYS A 73 14.97 12.91 -5.29
CA LYS A 73 13.98 13.84 -5.84
C LYS A 73 14.12 13.80 -7.35
N SER A 74 13.11 13.29 -8.03
CA SER A 74 13.12 13.13 -9.48
C SER A 74 12.22 14.17 -10.16
N ASN A 75 12.47 14.44 -11.45
CA ASN A 75 11.60 15.27 -12.30
C ASN A 75 11.28 16.68 -11.79
N GLY A 76 12.26 17.34 -11.17
CA GLY A 76 12.14 18.71 -10.67
C GLY A 76 11.20 18.85 -9.45
N ARG A 77 10.74 17.74 -8.86
CA ARG A 77 9.94 17.77 -7.63
C ARG A 77 10.80 18.19 -6.44
N ASN A 78 10.18 18.90 -5.50
CA ASN A 78 10.82 19.31 -4.24
C ASN A 78 10.69 18.26 -3.12
N GLU A 79 9.88 17.23 -3.33
CA GLU A 79 9.68 16.09 -2.41
C GLU A 79 10.41 14.84 -2.92
N SER A 80 10.63 13.86 -2.03
CA SER A 80 11.24 12.58 -2.42
C SER A 80 10.26 11.72 -3.22
N ASP A 81 10.79 10.75 -3.98
CA ASP A 81 9.97 9.79 -4.72
C ASP A 81 9.08 8.97 -3.76
N LEU A 82 9.57 8.64 -2.56
CA LEU A 82 8.74 8.04 -1.51
C LEU A 82 7.61 8.95 -1.07
N ASP A 83 7.90 10.21 -0.72
CA ASP A 83 6.88 11.15 -0.25
C ASP A 83 5.78 11.36 -1.31
N PHE A 84 6.18 11.48 -2.57
CA PHE A 84 5.28 11.61 -3.71
C PHE A 84 4.38 10.39 -3.85
N ALA A 85 4.95 9.19 -3.87
CA ALA A 85 4.21 7.95 -4.04
C ALA A 85 3.27 7.65 -2.86
N MET A 86 3.70 7.98 -1.65
CA MET A 86 2.93 7.73 -0.44
C MET A 86 1.66 8.58 -0.34
N ARG A 87 1.52 9.67 -1.10
CA ARG A 87 0.26 10.45 -1.16
C ARG A 87 -0.93 9.56 -1.52
N TYR A 88 -0.79 8.72 -2.55
CA TYR A 88 -1.84 7.78 -2.96
C TYR A 88 -2.19 6.79 -1.85
N VAL A 89 -1.17 6.27 -1.15
CA VAL A 89 -1.36 5.32 -0.05
C VAL A 89 -2.10 6.01 1.10
N TRP A 90 -1.67 7.21 1.50
CA TRP A 90 -2.31 7.98 2.57
C TRP A 90 -3.75 8.34 2.26
N ASP A 91 -4.05 8.78 1.04
CA ASP A 91 -5.42 9.09 0.61
C ASP A 91 -6.30 7.84 0.58
N SER A 92 -5.74 6.70 0.17
CA SER A 92 -6.43 5.40 0.20
C SER A 92 -6.77 4.98 1.62
N LEU A 93 -5.81 5.06 2.55
CA LEU A 93 -6.03 4.74 3.97
C LEU A 93 -7.04 5.68 4.62
N ALA A 94 -6.92 6.99 4.37
CA ALA A 94 -7.85 7.98 4.88
C ALA A 94 -9.28 7.73 4.39
N THR A 95 -9.45 7.42 3.10
CA THR A 95 -10.73 7.06 2.50
C THR A 95 -11.35 5.86 3.21
N ILE A 96 -10.58 4.79 3.38
CA ILE A 96 -11.03 3.57 4.09
C ILE A 96 -11.49 3.90 5.51
N MET A 97 -10.71 4.69 6.25
CA MET A 97 -11.06 5.10 7.62
C MET A 97 -12.33 5.96 7.68
N ILE A 98 -12.49 6.90 6.75
CA ILE A 98 -13.67 7.78 6.66
C ILE A 98 -14.93 6.95 6.37
N THR A 99 -14.83 5.89 5.56
CA THR A 99 -15.99 5.02 5.28
C THR A 99 -16.48 4.27 6.52
N GLY A 100 -15.63 4.07 7.53
CA GLY A 100 -15.94 3.33 8.75
C GLY A 100 -16.26 1.84 8.53
N ARG A 101 -16.03 1.30 7.32
CA ARG A 101 -16.35 -0.08 6.98
C ARG A 101 -15.27 -1.02 7.50
N THR A 102 -15.62 -1.86 8.48
CA THR A 102 -14.74 -2.92 9.00
C THR A 102 -14.47 -4.02 7.98
N THR A 103 -15.24 -4.09 6.89
CA THR A 103 -15.06 -5.02 5.78
C THR A 103 -13.98 -4.60 4.79
N LEU A 104 -13.43 -3.38 4.94
CA LEU A 104 -12.26 -2.90 4.19
C LEU A 104 -11.03 -3.07 5.09
N THR A 105 -10.20 -4.05 4.76
CA THR A 105 -9.02 -4.40 5.55
C THR A 105 -7.75 -4.08 4.77
N VAL A 106 -6.76 -3.52 5.47
CA VAL A 106 -5.50 -3.07 4.89
C VAL A 106 -4.30 -3.67 5.61
N GLY A 107 -3.30 -4.07 4.85
CA GLY A 107 -1.96 -4.42 5.31
C GLY A 107 -0.90 -3.55 4.65
N ILE A 108 0.26 -3.40 5.30
CA ILE A 108 1.41 -2.70 4.75
C ILE A 108 2.67 -3.54 4.97
N VAL A 109 3.37 -3.80 3.87
CA VAL A 109 4.67 -4.44 3.81
C VAL A 109 5.67 -3.40 3.31
N GLY A 110 6.78 -3.21 4.01
CA GLY A 110 7.93 -2.48 3.53
C GLY A 110 8.95 -3.44 2.93
N PHE A 111 9.55 -3.10 1.81
CA PHE A 111 10.74 -3.80 1.30
C PHE A 111 11.88 -2.80 1.08
N ARG A 112 13.11 -3.29 1.10
CA ARG A 112 14.33 -2.49 1.28
C ARG A 112 14.32 -1.66 2.56
N THR A 113 13.80 -2.24 3.64
CA THR A 113 13.82 -1.62 4.97
C THR A 113 15.16 -1.80 5.67
N ASP A 114 15.50 -0.91 6.61
CA ASP A 114 16.70 -1.07 7.44
C ASP A 114 16.66 -2.36 8.28
N ASP A 115 15.45 -2.74 8.71
CA ASP A 115 15.18 -3.92 9.51
C ASP A 115 14.54 -5.05 8.67
N THR A 116 14.54 -6.27 9.19
CA THR A 116 13.73 -7.39 8.68
C THR A 116 12.68 -7.75 9.73
N ASN A 117 11.43 -7.96 9.30
CA ASN A 117 10.36 -8.41 10.19
C ASN A 117 9.29 -9.12 9.35
N ASN A 118 9.51 -10.40 9.04
CA ASN A 118 8.58 -11.22 8.29
C ASN A 118 8.70 -12.70 8.71
N ALA A 119 7.81 -13.55 8.21
CA ALA A 119 7.73 -14.95 8.64
C ALA A 119 8.91 -15.83 8.19
N LEU A 120 9.69 -15.36 7.20
CA LEU A 120 10.83 -16.05 6.59
C LEU A 120 12.15 -15.32 6.92
N GLU A 121 12.18 -14.56 8.02
CA GLU A 121 13.38 -13.85 8.46
C GLU A 121 14.55 -14.82 8.66
N GLY A 122 15.69 -14.52 8.02
CA GLY A 122 16.87 -15.36 8.02
C GLY A 122 16.97 -16.33 6.84
N GLU A 123 15.91 -16.48 6.05
CA GLU A 123 15.97 -17.18 4.75
C GLU A 123 16.57 -16.25 3.68
N GLU A 124 17.25 -16.86 2.69
CA GLU A 124 17.82 -16.12 1.55
C GLU A 124 16.70 -15.46 0.74
N GLY A 125 16.91 -14.22 0.28
CA GLY A 125 15.89 -13.44 -0.44
C GLY A 125 14.91 -12.65 0.44
N TYR A 126 14.68 -13.05 1.69
CA TYR A 126 13.66 -12.44 2.56
C TYR A 126 14.17 -11.39 3.55
N ASN A 127 15.41 -10.95 3.41
CA ASN A 127 16.00 -9.86 4.21
C ASN A 127 15.51 -8.49 3.74
N ASN A 128 15.53 -7.50 4.64
CA ASN A 128 15.11 -6.12 4.36
C ASN A 128 13.63 -6.03 3.94
N ILE A 129 12.80 -6.95 4.42
CA ILE A 129 11.34 -6.96 4.24
C ILE A 129 10.68 -6.96 5.62
N SER A 130 9.79 -6.00 5.85
CA SER A 130 9.14 -5.77 7.14
C SER A 130 7.63 -5.62 7.01
N ILE A 131 6.88 -6.42 7.75
CA ILE A 131 5.43 -6.25 7.93
C ILE A 131 5.19 -5.09 8.89
N MET A 132 4.84 -3.92 8.35
CA MET A 132 4.63 -2.69 9.11
C MET A 132 3.21 -2.58 9.69
N GLN A 133 2.25 -3.17 8.97
CA GLN A 133 0.86 -3.29 9.39
C GLN A 133 0.33 -4.67 8.95
N PRO A 134 0.00 -5.57 9.89
CA PRO A 134 -0.71 -6.79 9.57
C PRO A 134 -2.06 -6.48 8.91
N LEU A 135 -2.51 -7.34 8.00
CA LEU A 135 -3.77 -7.18 7.29
C LEU A 135 -4.95 -7.18 8.28
N GLY A 136 -5.73 -6.10 8.29
CA GLY A 136 -6.87 -5.93 9.20
C GLY A 136 -7.49 -4.54 9.14
N PRO A 137 -8.44 -4.20 10.03
CA PRO A 137 -8.98 -2.85 10.13
C PRO A 137 -7.88 -1.87 10.59
N ILE A 138 -7.75 -0.74 9.90
CA ILE A 138 -6.78 0.31 10.26
C ILE A 138 -7.41 1.38 11.14
N LYS A 139 -6.69 1.88 12.15
CA LYS A 139 -7.13 2.94 13.05
C LYS A 139 -6.23 4.17 12.96
N VAL A 140 -6.70 5.30 13.49
CA VAL A 140 -5.93 6.56 13.53
C VAL A 140 -4.55 6.41 14.18
N PRO A 141 -4.37 5.69 15.30
CA PRO A 141 -3.03 5.48 15.86
C PRO A 141 -2.10 4.69 14.94
N ASP A 142 -2.65 3.77 14.14
CA ASP A 142 -1.87 2.99 13.18
C ASP A 142 -1.35 3.88 12.06
N LEU A 143 -2.21 4.75 11.50
CA LEU A 143 -1.80 5.73 10.50
C LEU A 143 -0.68 6.64 11.02
N LYS A 144 -0.80 7.15 12.25
CA LYS A 144 0.24 8.00 12.88
C LYS A 144 1.56 7.27 13.11
N ARG A 145 1.51 5.96 13.39
CA ARG A 145 2.71 5.12 13.51
C ARG A 145 3.36 4.93 12.14
N LEU A 146 2.56 4.58 11.13
CA LEU A 146 3.02 4.36 9.76
C LEU A 146 3.68 5.60 9.17
N GLN A 147 3.10 6.79 9.38
CA GLN A 147 3.69 8.07 8.94
C GLN A 147 5.06 8.37 9.55
N LYS A 148 5.38 7.78 10.72
CA LYS A 148 6.70 7.94 11.36
C LYS A 148 7.69 6.86 10.95
N SER A 149 7.20 5.67 10.64
CA SER A 149 8.04 4.52 10.30
C SER A 149 8.38 4.45 8.83
N ILE A 150 7.48 4.89 7.94
CA ILE A 150 7.71 4.87 6.49
C ILE A 150 8.61 6.03 6.12
N LYS A 151 9.84 5.71 5.74
CA LYS A 151 10.89 6.65 5.33
C LYS A 151 11.91 5.90 4.46
N PRO A 152 12.73 6.61 3.66
CA PRO A 152 13.84 5.96 2.97
C PRO A 152 14.80 5.34 3.99
N SER A 153 15.26 4.14 3.69
CA SER A 153 16.23 3.38 4.47
C SER A 153 17.67 3.75 4.06
N GLY A 154 18.65 3.21 4.79
CA GLY A 154 20.07 3.31 4.46
C GLY A 154 20.54 2.27 3.44
N THR A 155 19.65 1.48 2.84
CA THR A 155 20.00 0.36 1.97
C THR A 155 19.14 0.32 0.70
N ASP A 156 19.69 -0.21 -0.39
CA ASP A 156 18.90 -0.60 -1.57
C ASP A 156 18.80 -2.15 -1.69
N ALA A 157 19.27 -2.88 -0.68
CA ALA A 157 19.15 -4.33 -0.60
C ALA A 157 17.70 -4.74 -0.25
N GLY A 158 17.22 -5.78 -0.91
CA GLY A 158 15.85 -6.28 -0.77
C GLY A 158 15.18 -6.39 -2.15
N ASP A 159 14.37 -7.44 -2.29
CA ASP A 159 13.76 -7.83 -3.55
C ASP A 159 12.24 -7.62 -3.53
N ALA A 160 11.71 -7.14 -4.66
CA ALA A 160 10.30 -6.83 -4.81
C ALA A 160 9.46 -8.11 -4.97
N VAL A 161 9.99 -9.15 -5.63
CA VAL A 161 9.27 -10.41 -5.83
C VAL A 161 9.08 -11.14 -4.50
N SER A 162 10.14 -11.19 -3.69
CA SER A 162 10.13 -11.69 -2.32
C SER A 162 9.11 -10.95 -1.45
N ALA A 163 8.98 -9.63 -1.60
CA ALA A 163 7.96 -8.85 -0.90
C ALA A 163 6.53 -9.18 -1.36
N VAL A 164 6.32 -9.47 -2.65
CA VAL A 164 5.05 -9.96 -3.19
C VAL A 164 4.71 -11.33 -2.62
N ILE A 165 5.67 -12.25 -2.50
CA ILE A 165 5.48 -13.56 -1.87
C ILE A 165 5.02 -13.42 -0.41
N ILE A 166 5.68 -12.54 0.37
CA ILE A 166 5.26 -12.24 1.75
C ILE A 166 3.82 -11.67 1.78
N ALA A 167 3.46 -10.80 0.83
CA ALA A 167 2.11 -10.26 0.75
C ALA A 167 1.06 -11.31 0.36
N ILE A 168 1.39 -12.26 -0.52
CA ILE A 168 0.53 -13.40 -0.87
C ILE A 168 0.28 -14.24 0.38
N ASP A 169 1.32 -14.64 1.11
CA ASP A 169 1.18 -15.40 2.36
C ASP A 169 0.31 -14.66 3.40
N MET A 170 0.52 -13.35 3.57
CA MET A 170 -0.32 -12.51 4.43
C MET A 170 -1.80 -12.52 3.99
N MET A 171 -2.06 -12.42 2.68
CA MET A 171 -3.40 -12.42 2.10
C MET A 171 -4.10 -13.78 2.31
N GLU A 172 -3.40 -14.87 2.06
CA GLU A 172 -3.91 -16.23 2.23
C GLU A 172 -4.26 -16.53 3.69
N ARG A 173 -3.34 -16.24 4.62
CA ARG A 173 -3.56 -16.47 6.05
C ARG A 173 -4.75 -15.69 6.59
N PHE A 174 -4.92 -14.45 6.12
CA PHE A 174 -6.01 -13.58 6.57
C PHE A 174 -7.36 -13.99 5.98
N THR A 175 -7.43 -14.17 4.66
CA THR A 175 -8.70 -14.43 3.97
C THR A 175 -9.13 -15.89 4.07
N LYS A 176 -8.18 -16.83 4.18
CA LYS A 176 -8.43 -18.28 4.23
C LYS A 176 -9.34 -18.68 3.05
N LYS A 177 -10.44 -19.39 3.35
CA LYS A 177 -11.45 -19.80 2.36
C LYS A 177 -12.58 -18.78 2.16
N LEU A 178 -12.48 -17.59 2.76
CA LEU A 178 -13.53 -16.57 2.67
C LEU A 178 -13.41 -15.77 1.38
N LYS A 179 -14.56 -15.41 0.81
CA LYS A 179 -14.62 -14.55 -0.38
C LYS A 179 -14.25 -13.10 -0.02
N TYR A 180 -13.11 -12.65 -0.54
CA TYR A 180 -12.64 -11.27 -0.50
C TYR A 180 -12.33 -10.82 -1.94
N ALA A 181 -12.51 -9.54 -2.24
CA ALA A 181 -11.75 -8.92 -3.31
C ALA A 181 -10.32 -8.70 -2.79
N ARG A 182 -9.33 -9.36 -3.40
CA ARG A 182 -7.94 -9.39 -2.95
C ARG A 182 -7.11 -8.51 -3.88
N LYS A 183 -6.40 -7.55 -3.31
CA LYS A 183 -5.56 -6.61 -4.07
C LYS A 183 -4.22 -6.41 -3.39
N ILE A 184 -3.15 -6.41 -4.17
CA ILE A 184 -1.80 -6.02 -3.77
C ILE A 184 -1.43 -4.79 -4.60
N VAL A 185 -0.92 -3.75 -3.96
CA VAL A 185 -0.43 -2.54 -4.62
C VAL A 185 1.05 -2.40 -4.33
N LEU A 186 1.91 -2.56 -5.35
CA LEU A 186 3.35 -2.35 -5.26
C LEU A 186 3.67 -0.89 -5.55
N VAL A 187 4.30 -0.20 -4.62
CA VAL A 187 4.70 1.21 -4.71
C VAL A 187 6.22 1.28 -4.79
N THR A 188 6.77 1.70 -5.93
CA THR A 188 8.22 1.69 -6.19
C THR A 188 8.64 2.72 -7.25
N ASN A 189 9.91 3.11 -7.26
CA ASN A 189 10.54 3.88 -8.35
C ASN A 189 11.15 2.97 -9.44
N GLY A 190 11.10 1.64 -9.26
CA GLY A 190 11.58 0.65 -10.22
C GLY A 190 13.10 0.58 -10.39
N THR A 191 13.90 1.18 -9.50
CA THR A 191 15.35 1.32 -9.74
C THR A 191 16.22 0.20 -9.17
N GLY A 192 15.70 -0.64 -8.29
CA GLY A 192 16.53 -1.68 -7.71
C GLY A 192 16.29 -3.06 -8.32
N MET A 193 17.27 -3.92 -8.15
CA MET A 193 17.30 -5.25 -8.73
C MET A 193 16.11 -6.09 -8.26
N MET A 194 15.55 -6.86 -9.19
CA MET A 194 14.53 -7.86 -8.93
C MET A 194 15.11 -9.23 -9.25
N ASP A 195 14.86 -10.20 -8.39
CA ASP A 195 15.13 -11.60 -8.72
C ASP A 195 14.06 -12.10 -9.69
N SER A 196 14.49 -12.53 -10.87
CA SER A 196 13.58 -13.00 -11.91
C SER A 196 13.20 -14.48 -11.77
N ASP A 197 13.93 -15.24 -10.97
CA ASP A 197 13.81 -16.70 -10.95
C ASP A 197 12.44 -17.15 -10.40
N ASP A 198 11.86 -16.39 -9.48
CA ASP A 198 10.56 -16.69 -8.85
C ASP A 198 9.35 -16.01 -9.52
N LEU A 199 9.56 -15.26 -10.62
CA LEU A 199 8.48 -14.47 -11.26
C LEU A 199 7.35 -15.35 -11.82
N ASP A 200 7.70 -16.43 -12.50
CA ASP A 200 6.72 -17.32 -13.13
C ASP A 200 5.83 -18.00 -12.08
N GLU A 201 6.43 -18.54 -11.03
CA GLU A 201 5.70 -19.17 -9.92
C GLU A 201 4.83 -18.15 -9.17
N THR A 202 5.39 -16.97 -8.87
CA THR A 202 4.65 -15.88 -8.22
C THR A 202 3.45 -15.44 -9.06
N SER A 203 3.61 -15.33 -10.38
CA SER A 203 2.53 -14.96 -11.29
C SER A 203 1.42 -16.02 -11.34
N ALA A 204 1.79 -17.30 -11.36
CA ALA A 204 0.84 -18.41 -11.31
C ALA A 204 0.04 -18.38 -10.01
N LYS A 205 0.73 -18.14 -8.88
CA LYS A 205 0.13 -18.07 -7.56
C LYS A 205 -0.87 -16.92 -7.41
N LEU A 206 -0.54 -15.72 -7.89
CA LEU A 206 -1.46 -14.57 -7.91
C LEU A 206 -2.76 -14.89 -8.68
N ASN A 207 -2.62 -15.56 -9.83
CA ASN A 207 -3.77 -15.94 -10.66
C ASN A 207 -4.62 -17.03 -10.01
N GLU A 208 -3.99 -18.06 -9.43
CA GLU A 208 -4.67 -19.13 -8.70
C GLU A 208 -5.49 -18.57 -7.53
N ASP A 209 -4.89 -17.65 -6.77
CA ASP A 209 -5.53 -17.06 -5.59
C ASP A 209 -6.49 -15.91 -5.94
N GLY A 210 -6.61 -15.53 -7.21
CA GLY A 210 -7.45 -14.42 -7.65
C GLY A 210 -7.07 -13.09 -7.00
N ILE A 211 -5.76 -12.83 -6.86
CA ILE A 211 -5.20 -11.61 -6.29
C ILE A 211 -4.85 -10.64 -7.42
N GLU A 212 -5.46 -9.46 -7.40
CA GLU A 212 -5.11 -8.37 -8.32
C GLU A 212 -3.80 -7.72 -7.88
N LEU A 213 -2.78 -7.68 -8.74
CA LEU A 213 -1.55 -6.93 -8.51
C LEU A 213 -1.59 -5.62 -9.33
N VAL A 214 -1.41 -4.49 -8.64
CA VAL A 214 -1.31 -3.15 -9.24
C VAL A 214 0.07 -2.57 -8.93
N VAL A 215 0.75 -2.04 -9.94
CA VAL A 215 2.04 -1.36 -9.75
C VAL A 215 1.83 0.15 -9.83
N LEU A 216 2.15 0.84 -8.75
CA LEU A 216 2.24 2.30 -8.67
C LEU A 216 3.72 2.69 -8.80
N GLY A 217 4.13 2.90 -10.04
CA GLY A 217 5.49 3.31 -10.39
C GLY A 217 5.69 4.81 -10.32
N VAL A 218 6.71 5.27 -9.59
CA VAL A 218 7.12 6.68 -9.60
C VAL A 218 7.79 6.98 -10.94
N ASP A 219 7.24 7.97 -11.65
CA ASP A 219 7.72 8.40 -12.97
C ASP A 219 7.65 7.31 -14.04
N PHE A 220 6.71 6.37 -13.92
CA PHE A 220 6.45 5.41 -15.00
C PHE A 220 5.66 6.11 -16.10
N ASP A 221 6.17 6.02 -17.34
CA ASP A 221 5.45 6.51 -18.52
C ASP A 221 4.20 5.66 -18.74
N ASP A 222 3.03 6.28 -18.67
CA ASP A 222 1.79 5.68 -19.15
C ASP A 222 1.57 6.10 -20.61
N LEU A 223 1.85 5.19 -21.54
CA LEU A 223 1.65 5.40 -22.98
C LEU A 223 0.18 5.68 -23.33
N GLU A 224 -0.77 5.37 -22.43
CA GLU A 224 -2.19 5.68 -22.57
C GLU A 224 -2.54 7.10 -22.05
N PHE A 225 -1.63 7.78 -21.34
CA PHE A 225 -1.86 9.08 -20.69
C PHE A 225 -0.91 10.22 -21.12
N GLY A 226 -0.01 10.00 -22.08
CA GLY A 226 0.73 11.08 -22.75
C GLY A 226 1.84 11.73 -21.92
N PHE A 227 2.41 11.03 -20.94
CA PHE A 227 3.67 11.43 -20.30
C PHE A 227 4.82 10.62 -20.90
N LYS A 228 5.85 11.32 -21.39
CA LYS A 228 7.06 10.74 -21.96
C LYS A 228 8.26 11.38 -21.28
N GLU A 229 8.94 10.62 -20.44
CA GLU A 229 10.23 11.01 -19.87
C GLU A 229 11.29 11.02 -21.00
N GLU A 230 11.84 12.19 -21.31
CA GLU A 230 12.79 12.33 -22.43
C GLU A 230 14.20 11.82 -22.11
N ASP A 231 14.52 11.53 -20.84
CA ASP A 231 15.84 11.06 -20.38
C ASP A 231 15.73 9.85 -19.41
N LYS A 232 15.26 8.71 -19.93
CA LYS A 232 15.18 7.46 -19.16
C LYS A 232 16.56 6.85 -18.87
N ASP A 233 16.80 6.49 -17.60
CA ASP A 233 17.89 5.61 -17.20
C ASP A 233 17.71 4.23 -17.86
N SER A 234 18.80 3.59 -18.31
CA SER A 234 18.74 2.35 -19.10
C SER A 234 18.08 1.16 -18.38
N VAL A 235 17.91 1.26 -17.06
CA VAL A 235 17.25 0.26 -16.21
C VAL A 235 15.71 0.34 -16.30
N LYS A 236 15.14 1.48 -16.69
CA LYS A 236 13.68 1.73 -16.73
C LYS A 236 13.03 1.56 -18.13
N VAL A 237 13.73 0.91 -19.07
CA VAL A 237 13.33 0.84 -20.48
C VAL A 237 12.56 -0.44 -20.83
N ALA A 238 12.23 -1.30 -19.86
CA ALA A 238 11.52 -2.56 -20.10
C ALA A 238 10.05 -2.50 -19.66
#